data_AF-A0A4S1GWN9-F1
#
_entry.id   AF-A0A4S1GWN9-F1
#
_cell.length_a   1.000
_cell.length_b   1.000
_cell.length_c   1.000
_cell.angle_alpha   90.00
_cell.angle_beta   90.00
_cell.angle_gamma   90.00
#
_symmetry.space_group_name_H-M   'P 1'
#
loop_
_entity.id
_entity.type
_entity.pdbx_description
1 polymer ?
#
loop_
_entity_poly.entity_id
_entity_poly.type
_entity_poly.pdbx_seq_one_letter_code
_entity_poly.pdbx_strand_id
1 'polypeptide(L)'
;VIEGAFSKAHAARVYGVSAKIVARWVERYKSEGRAGMIDRSSRPAHMPQATAALIAERIMALRRQRWTGKHIAHEVGVSPATVSRVLKRAGLSRLRDIEPAEPIRRYEREHPGEMIHIDIKKLGRFERIGHRITGKRTGNASSRGSSWEFVHVCIDDASRI
;
A
#
# COMPACT_ATOMS: atom_id res chain seq x y z
N VAL A 1 3.53 -36.67 30.59
CA VAL A 1 3.09 -37.32 29.33
C VAL A 1 4.25 -37.82 28.49
N ILE A 2 5.23 -36.98 28.13
CA ILE A 2 6.44 -37.44 27.40
C ILE A 2 7.37 -38.23 28.33
N GLU A 3 7.65 -37.69 29.52
CA GLU A 3 8.48 -38.31 30.57
C GLU A 3 7.69 -39.33 31.44
N GLY A 4 6.52 -39.79 31.00
CA GLY A 4 5.72 -40.78 31.73
C GLY A 4 4.96 -40.28 32.97
N ALA A 5 5.25 -39.09 33.50
CA ALA A 5 4.66 -38.57 34.75
C ALA A 5 3.12 -38.37 34.74
N PHE A 6 2.49 -38.29 33.57
CA PHE A 6 1.05 -38.07 33.45
C PHE A 6 0.50 -38.86 32.27
N SER A 7 -0.71 -39.41 32.44
CA SER A 7 -1.49 -39.95 31.32
C SER A 7 -2.01 -38.84 30.41
N LYS A 8 -2.33 -39.17 29.15
CA LYS A 8 -2.92 -38.22 28.19
C LYS A 8 -4.25 -37.65 28.70
N ALA A 9 -5.06 -38.46 29.39
CA ALA A 9 -6.34 -38.05 29.97
C ALA A 9 -6.17 -37.08 31.15
N HIS A 10 -5.16 -37.31 32.00
CA HIS A 10 -4.84 -36.39 33.09
C HIS A 10 -4.40 -35.03 32.55
N ALA A 11 -3.46 -35.01 31.60
CA ALA A 11 -3.01 -33.77 30.99
C ALA A 11 -4.13 -33.03 30.26
N ALA A 12 -5.03 -33.75 29.57
CA ALA A 12 -6.19 -33.17 28.92
C ALA A 12 -7.08 -32.37 29.89
N ARG A 13 -7.34 -32.92 31.08
CA ARG A 13 -8.10 -32.26 32.15
C ARG A 13 -7.39 -31.01 32.66
N VAL A 14 -6.08 -31.07 32.90
CA VAL A 14 -5.27 -29.94 33.40
C VAL A 14 -5.28 -28.76 32.42
N TYR A 15 -5.14 -29.05 31.12
CA TYR A 15 -5.01 -28.02 30.08
C TYR A 15 -6.33 -27.66 29.39
N GLY A 16 -7.48 -28.17 29.86
CA GLY A 16 -8.79 -27.81 29.32
C GLY A 16 -9.02 -28.22 27.86
N VAL A 17 -8.38 -29.31 27.41
CA VAL A 17 -8.50 -29.83 26.05
C VAL A 17 -8.92 -31.29 26.05
N SER A 18 -9.28 -31.85 24.89
CA SER A 18 -9.57 -33.29 24.80
C SER A 18 -8.29 -34.13 24.78
N ALA A 19 -8.38 -35.39 25.24
CA ALA A 19 -7.26 -36.33 25.17
C ALA A 19 -6.74 -36.56 23.74
N LYS A 20 -7.60 -36.36 22.72
CA LYS A 20 -7.23 -36.39 21.30
C LYS A 20 -6.27 -35.26 20.93
N ILE A 21 -6.49 -34.04 21.46
CA ILE A 21 -5.59 -32.90 21.25
C ILE A 21 -4.23 -33.15 21.91
N VAL A 22 -4.23 -33.63 23.15
CA VAL A 22 -2.99 -34.01 23.86
C VAL A 22 -2.24 -35.10 23.10
N ALA A 23 -2.93 -36.14 22.62
CA ALA A 23 -2.32 -37.18 21.80
C ALA A 23 -1.65 -36.62 20.55
N ARG A 24 -2.32 -35.70 19.84
CA ARG A 24 -1.79 -35.04 18.64
C ARG A 24 -0.55 -34.18 18.96
N TRP A 25 -0.55 -33.44 20.07
CA TRP A 25 0.62 -32.66 20.49
C TRP A 25 1.79 -33.55 20.89
N VAL A 26 1.53 -34.64 21.61
CA VAL A 26 2.55 -35.64 21.97
C VAL A 26 3.18 -36.27 20.73
N GLU A 27 2.36 -36.67 19.76
CA GLU A 27 2.86 -37.25 18.50
C GLU A 27 3.72 -36.26 17.72
N ARG A 28 3.27 -35.01 17.65
CA ARG A 28 4.03 -33.94 17.00
C ARG A 28 5.35 -33.66 17.71
N TYR A 29 5.35 -33.60 19.05
CA TYR A 29 6.57 -33.39 19.82
C TYR A 29 7.56 -34.55 19.65
N LYS A 30 7.07 -35.80 19.58
CA LYS A 30 7.93 -36.97 19.33
C LYS A 30 8.56 -36.96 17.94
N SER A 31 7.86 -36.48 16.92
CA SER A 31 8.33 -36.44 15.54
C SER A 31 9.22 -35.23 15.22
N GLU A 32 8.91 -34.06 15.80
CA GLU A 32 9.52 -32.78 15.41
C GLU A 32 10.18 -32.02 16.57
N GLY A 33 10.16 -32.60 17.78
CA GLY A 33 10.70 -31.98 18.98
C GLY A 33 10.04 -30.64 19.32
N ARG A 34 10.81 -29.76 19.94
CA ARG A 34 10.35 -28.42 20.34
C ARG A 34 9.99 -27.53 19.13
N ALA A 35 10.64 -27.73 17.99
CA ALA A 35 10.36 -26.96 16.77
C ALA A 35 8.93 -27.20 16.24
N GLY A 36 8.41 -28.42 16.36
CA GLY A 36 7.04 -28.75 15.96
C GLY A 36 5.94 -28.11 16.81
N MET A 37 6.28 -27.59 17.99
CA MET A 37 5.31 -26.96 18.91
C MET A 37 5.05 -25.48 18.59
N ILE A 38 5.77 -24.91 17.62
CA ILE A 38 5.48 -23.56 17.10
C ILE A 38 4.14 -23.59 16.35
N ASP A 39 3.36 -22.52 16.48
CA ASP A 39 2.10 -22.38 15.76
C ASP A 39 2.32 -22.48 14.25
N ARG A 40 1.62 -23.44 13.64
CA ARG A 40 1.61 -23.59 12.19
C ARG A 40 0.58 -22.65 11.60
N SER A 41 0.89 -22.17 10.40
CA SER A 41 -0.12 -21.47 9.60
C SER A 41 -1.35 -22.37 9.42
N SER A 42 -2.53 -21.84 9.69
CA SER A 42 -3.79 -22.49 9.34
C SER A 42 -4.11 -22.38 7.84
N ARG A 43 -3.22 -21.75 7.06
CA ARG A 43 -3.40 -21.57 5.62
C ARG A 43 -3.15 -22.92 4.92
N PRO A 44 -4.00 -23.31 3.95
CA PRO A 44 -3.77 -24.50 3.15
C PRO A 44 -2.39 -24.47 2.48
N ALA A 45 -1.67 -25.59 2.53
CA ALA A 45 -0.36 -25.73 1.87
C ALA A 45 -0.48 -25.68 0.34
N HIS A 46 -1.64 -26.11 -0.20
CA HIS A 46 -1.93 -26.10 -1.63
C HIS A 46 -3.33 -25.55 -1.87
N MET A 47 -3.47 -24.69 -2.89
CA MET A 47 -4.75 -24.13 -3.32
C MET A 47 -4.93 -24.47 -4.81
N PRO A 48 -5.75 -25.48 -5.15
CA PRO A 48 -5.90 -25.94 -6.54
C PRO A 48 -6.39 -24.86 -7.51
N GLN A 49 -7.15 -23.88 -7.00
CA GLN A 49 -7.64 -22.74 -7.77
C GLN A 49 -6.67 -21.55 -7.80
N ALA A 50 -5.43 -21.74 -7.35
CA ALA A 50 -4.40 -20.73 -7.51
C ALA A 50 -4.16 -20.48 -9.00
N THR A 51 -4.16 -19.21 -9.39
CA THR A 51 -3.78 -18.81 -10.75
C THR A 51 -2.41 -19.39 -11.07
N ALA A 52 -2.29 -20.10 -12.20
CA ALA A 52 -1.03 -20.66 -12.66
C ALA A 52 0.08 -19.59 -12.67
N ALA A 53 1.28 -19.96 -12.24
CA ALA A 53 2.41 -19.03 -12.10
C ALA A 53 2.66 -18.24 -13.40
N LEU A 54 2.63 -18.91 -14.55
CA LEU A 54 2.82 -18.30 -15.86
C LEU A 54 1.79 -17.19 -16.16
N ILE A 55 0.53 -17.40 -15.80
CA ILE A 55 -0.53 -16.39 -15.96
C ILE A 55 -0.26 -15.19 -15.05
N ALA A 56 0.14 -15.44 -13.80
CA ALA A 56 0.45 -14.37 -12.85
C ALA A 56 1.65 -13.53 -13.32
N GLU A 57 2.69 -14.17 -13.84
CA GLU A 57 3.86 -13.49 -14.43
C GLU A 57 3.46 -12.65 -15.65
N ARG A 58 2.64 -13.18 -16.55
CA ARG A 58 2.14 -12.43 -17.71
C ARG A 58 1.34 -11.20 -17.29
N ILE A 59 0.47 -11.33 -16.28
CA ILE A 59 -0.28 -10.21 -15.69
C ILE A 59 0.69 -9.14 -15.15
N MET A 60 1.71 -9.53 -14.41
CA MET A 60 2.69 -8.60 -13.83
C MET A 60 3.54 -7.92 -14.93
N ALA A 61 3.93 -8.65 -15.97
CA ALA A 61 4.69 -8.10 -17.10
C ALA A 61 3.90 -7.03 -17.84
N LEU A 62 2.65 -7.32 -18.22
CA LEU A 62 1.77 -6.33 -18.87
C LEU A 62 1.49 -5.13 -17.97
N ARG A 63 1.36 -5.36 -16.65
CA ARG A 63 1.18 -4.26 -15.70
C ARG A 63 2.38 -3.33 -15.67
N ARG A 64 3.61 -3.85 -15.72
CA ARG A 64 4.84 -3.04 -15.79
C ARG A 64 4.95 -2.23 -17.09
N GLN A 65 4.32 -2.69 -18.17
CA GLN A 65 4.14 -1.92 -19.41
C GLN A 65 3.01 -0.88 -19.31
N ARG A 66 2.52 -0.58 -18.11
CA ARG A 66 1.46 0.40 -17.80
C ARG A 66 0.07 0.07 -18.35
N TRP A 67 -0.19 -1.19 -18.73
CA TRP A 67 -1.53 -1.60 -19.14
C TRP A 67 -2.53 -1.48 -17.97
N THR A 68 -3.79 -1.15 -18.29
CA THR A 68 -4.87 -1.10 -17.30
C THR A 68 -5.28 -2.52 -16.91
N GLY A 69 -5.74 -2.72 -15.67
CA GLY A 69 -6.18 -4.04 -15.21
C GLY A 69 -7.30 -4.65 -16.07
N LYS A 70 -8.18 -3.82 -16.65
CA LYS A 70 -9.23 -4.25 -17.57
C LYS A 70 -8.66 -4.75 -18.90
N HIS A 71 -7.69 -4.05 -19.48
CA HIS A 71 -7.03 -4.50 -20.71
C HIS A 71 -6.24 -5.78 -20.49
N ILE A 72 -5.53 -5.89 -19.36
CA ILE A 72 -4.82 -7.12 -18.99
C ILE A 72 -5.77 -8.30 -18.84
N ALA A 73 -6.93 -8.11 -18.20
CA ALA A 73 -7.93 -9.15 -18.03
C ALA A 73 -8.43 -9.70 -19.38
N HIS A 74 -8.71 -8.79 -20.32
CA HIS A 74 -9.10 -9.16 -21.68
C HIS A 74 -7.99 -9.91 -22.42
N GLU A 75 -6.77 -9.36 -22.42
CA GLU A 75 -5.61 -9.94 -23.11
C GLU A 75 -5.22 -11.34 -22.60
N VAL A 76 -5.24 -11.52 -21.28
CA VAL A 76 -4.82 -12.77 -20.64
C VAL A 76 -5.96 -13.80 -20.54
N GLY A 77 -7.21 -13.39 -20.80
CA GLY A 77 -8.37 -14.27 -20.73
C GLY A 77 -8.77 -14.67 -19.30
N VAL A 78 -8.60 -13.77 -18.32
CA VAL A 78 -8.97 -14.01 -16.92
C VAL A 78 -9.89 -12.91 -16.38
N SER A 79 -10.64 -13.21 -15.31
CA SER A 79 -11.50 -12.19 -14.69
C SER A 79 -10.70 -10.96 -14.20
N PRO A 80 -11.27 -9.74 -14.25
CA PRO A 80 -10.65 -8.56 -13.65
C PRO A 80 -10.35 -8.73 -12.15
N ALA A 81 -11.16 -9.51 -11.44
CA ALA A 81 -10.93 -9.83 -10.03
C ALA A 81 -9.65 -10.66 -9.83
N THR A 82 -9.35 -11.60 -10.73
CA THR A 82 -8.09 -12.36 -10.73
C THR A 82 -6.89 -11.44 -10.94
N VAL A 83 -6.95 -10.56 -11.94
CA VAL A 83 -5.90 -9.55 -12.18
C VAL A 83 -5.68 -8.70 -10.93
N SER A 84 -6.75 -8.15 -10.34
CA SER A 84 -6.68 -7.34 -9.11
C SER A 84 -6.02 -8.09 -7.95
N ARG A 85 -6.39 -9.36 -7.71
CA ARG A 85 -5.78 -10.18 -6.65
C ARG A 85 -4.30 -10.47 -6.90
N VAL A 86 -3.92 -10.77 -8.15
CA VAL A 86 -2.53 -11.01 -8.52
C VAL A 86 -1.70 -9.74 -8.31
N LEU A 87 -2.15 -8.61 -8.86
CA LEU A 87 -1.45 -7.32 -8.72
C LEU A 87 -1.36 -6.86 -7.27
N LYS A 88 -2.42 -7.05 -6.47
CA LYS A 88 -2.39 -6.73 -5.03
C LYS A 88 -1.35 -7.57 -4.29
N ARG A 89 -1.26 -8.86 -4.57
CA ARG A 89 -0.25 -9.75 -3.95
C ARG A 89 1.17 -9.38 -4.39
N ALA A 90 1.34 -8.96 -5.64
CA ALA A 90 2.61 -8.52 -6.20
C ALA A 90 2.99 -7.08 -5.83
N GLY A 91 2.11 -6.33 -5.16
CA GLY A 91 2.33 -4.91 -4.84
C GLY A 91 2.30 -4.00 -6.07
N LEU A 92 1.61 -4.35 -7.15
CA LEU A 92 1.59 -3.62 -8.44
C LEU A 92 0.21 -3.01 -8.78
N SER A 93 -0.62 -2.78 -7.76
CA SER A 93 -2.00 -2.32 -7.96
C SER A 93 -2.07 -0.88 -8.48
N ARG A 94 -1.19 0.01 -8.00
CA ARG A 94 -1.22 1.44 -8.31
C ARG A 94 -0.12 1.78 -9.32
N LEU A 95 -0.31 2.88 -10.06
CA LEU A 95 0.70 3.34 -11.02
C LEU A 95 2.03 3.68 -10.33
N ARG A 96 1.96 4.29 -9.14
CA ARG A 96 3.13 4.60 -8.30
C ARG A 96 3.97 3.37 -7.90
N ASP A 97 3.36 2.19 -7.94
CA ASP A 97 4.03 0.95 -7.58
C ASP A 97 4.79 0.36 -8.79
N ILE A 98 4.46 0.79 -10.01
CA ILE A 98 5.18 0.42 -11.25
C ILE A 98 6.48 1.23 -11.35
N GLU A 99 6.38 2.52 -11.06
CA GLU A 99 7.49 3.47 -11.10
C GLU A 99 7.53 4.22 -9.78
N PRO A 100 8.28 3.72 -8.79
CA PRO A 100 8.48 4.44 -7.55
C PRO A 100 9.20 5.76 -7.86
N ALA A 101 8.73 6.83 -7.23
CA ALA A 101 9.39 8.12 -7.35
C ALA A 101 10.82 8.01 -6.81
N GLU A 102 11.77 8.64 -7.52
CA GLU A 102 13.12 8.74 -7.01
C GLU A 102 13.12 9.45 -5.65
N PRO A 103 13.99 9.03 -4.71
CA PRO A 103 14.16 9.75 -3.45
C PRO A 103 14.47 11.22 -3.71
N ILE A 104 13.74 12.11 -3.04
CA ILE A 104 13.96 13.55 -3.17
C ILE A 104 15.35 13.87 -2.62
N ARG A 105 16.26 14.28 -3.50
CA ARG A 105 17.58 14.80 -3.11
C ARG A 105 17.42 16.27 -2.74
N ARG A 106 17.35 16.55 -1.44
CA ARG A 106 17.36 17.93 -0.93
C ARG A 106 18.80 18.31 -0.63
N TYR A 107 19.26 19.40 -1.23
CA TYR A 107 20.44 20.10 -0.78
C TYR A 107 19.98 21.29 0.07
N GLU A 108 20.78 21.69 1.05
CA GLU A 108 20.62 22.91 1.81
C GLU A 108 22.00 23.58 1.90
N ARG A 109 22.06 24.89 1.73
CA ARG A 109 23.27 25.68 1.96
C ARG A 109 23.48 25.91 3.45
N GLU A 110 24.73 26.09 3.88
CA GLU A 110 25.06 26.14 5.31
C GLU A 110 24.77 27.52 5.91
N HIS A 111 24.90 28.58 5.10
CA HIS A 111 24.75 29.95 5.55
C HIS A 111 23.69 30.72 4.76
N PRO A 112 22.90 31.60 5.42
CA PRO A 112 21.97 32.49 4.73
C PRO A 112 22.66 33.35 3.68
N GLY A 113 21.99 33.57 2.55
CA GLY A 113 22.46 34.36 1.41
C GLY A 113 23.28 33.57 0.38
N GLU A 114 23.65 32.32 0.66
CA GLU A 114 24.39 31.47 -0.28
C GLU A 114 23.53 30.99 -1.46
N MET A 115 22.21 30.87 -1.26
CA MET A 115 21.25 30.58 -2.31
C MET A 115 19.88 31.15 -2.01
N ILE A 116 19.31 31.84 -3.00
CA ILE A 116 17.95 32.37 -2.95
C ILE A 116 17.12 31.69 -4.04
N HIS A 117 16.03 31.05 -3.64
CA HIS A 117 15.04 30.51 -4.56
C HIS A 117 14.07 31.62 -4.94
N ILE A 118 13.95 31.90 -6.24
CA ILE A 118 13.02 32.90 -6.77
C ILE A 118 11.90 32.16 -7.51
N ASP A 119 10.66 32.39 -7.09
CA ASP A 119 9.45 31.87 -7.73
C ASP A 119 8.50 33.00 -8.13
N ILE A 120 7.75 32.78 -9.20
CA ILE A 120 6.69 33.69 -9.62
C ILE A 120 5.37 32.95 -9.59
N LYS A 121 4.53 33.30 -8.62
CA LYS A 121 3.19 32.75 -8.48
C LYS A 121 2.18 33.61 -9.22
N LYS A 122 1.66 33.08 -10.33
CA LYS A 122 0.52 33.66 -11.06
C LYS A 122 -0.79 33.38 -10.32
N LEU A 123 -1.51 34.42 -9.94
CA LEU A 123 -2.78 34.36 -9.22
C LEU A 123 -3.90 35.04 -10.02
N GLY A 124 -5.08 34.41 -10.01
CA GLY A 124 -6.26 35.00 -10.64
C GLY A 124 -6.71 36.22 -9.84
N ARG A 125 -6.83 37.37 -10.49
CA ARG A 125 -7.30 38.59 -9.84
C ARG A 125 -8.78 38.43 -9.48
N PHE A 126 -9.14 38.79 -8.24
CA PHE A 126 -10.52 38.81 -7.78
C PHE A 126 -10.82 40.14 -7.11
N GLU A 127 -11.92 40.77 -7.49
CA GLU A 127 -12.35 42.06 -6.92
C GLU A 127 -13.47 41.88 -5.88
N ARG A 128 -14.00 40.66 -5.74
CA ARG A 128 -15.16 40.35 -4.90
C ARG A 128 -14.95 39.06 -4.15
N ILE A 129 -15.56 38.99 -2.97
CA ILE A 129 -15.56 37.81 -2.12
C ILE A 129 -16.28 36.64 -2.84
N GLY A 130 -15.60 35.49 -2.93
CA GLY A 130 -16.10 34.32 -3.65
C GLY A 130 -17.34 33.67 -3.04
N HIS A 131 -18.05 32.90 -3.86
CA HIS A 131 -19.29 32.20 -3.50
C HIS A 131 -19.16 31.22 -2.32
N ARG A 132 -17.94 30.75 -2.01
CA ARG A 132 -17.69 29.90 -0.83
C ARG A 132 -18.04 30.62 0.47
N ILE A 133 -17.81 31.94 0.51
CA ILE A 133 -18.14 32.78 1.67
C ILE A 133 -19.53 33.39 1.50
N THR A 134 -19.87 33.88 0.31
CA THR A 134 -21.14 34.61 0.09
C THR A 134 -22.36 33.72 -0.15
N GLY A 135 -22.17 32.41 -0.38
CA GLY A 135 -23.23 31.45 -0.74
C GLY A 135 -23.86 31.64 -2.13
N LYS A 136 -23.64 32.80 -2.77
CA LYS A 136 -24.22 33.17 -4.06
C LYS A 136 -23.37 32.64 -5.22
N ARG A 137 -23.82 31.54 -5.85
CA ARG A 137 -23.14 30.89 -6.99
C ARG A 137 -23.35 31.61 -8.33
N THR A 138 -24.44 32.38 -8.45
CA THR A 138 -24.83 33.10 -9.68
C THR A 138 -24.66 34.62 -9.51
N GLY A 139 -24.39 35.33 -10.60
CA GLY A 139 -24.24 36.80 -10.61
C GLY A 139 -22.87 37.35 -10.21
N ASN A 140 -21.98 36.53 -9.64
CA ASN A 140 -20.61 36.89 -9.29
C ASN A 140 -19.57 36.61 -10.41
N ALA A 141 -20.01 36.07 -11.55
CA ALA A 141 -19.14 35.54 -12.59
C ALA A 141 -18.72 36.55 -13.68
N SER A 142 -19.13 37.81 -13.58
CA SER A 142 -18.83 38.85 -14.57
C SER A 142 -18.13 40.06 -13.95
N SER A 143 -17.00 39.85 -13.27
CA SER A 143 -16.04 40.96 -13.13
C SER A 143 -15.46 41.23 -14.53
N ARG A 144 -15.97 42.26 -15.21
CA ARG A 144 -15.33 42.79 -16.42
C ARG A 144 -13.93 43.26 -16.02
N GLY A 145 -12.88 42.66 -16.58
CA GLY A 145 -11.49 42.99 -16.25
C GLY A 145 -10.70 41.91 -15.50
N SER A 146 -11.18 40.66 -15.45
CA SER A 146 -10.46 39.52 -14.86
C SER A 146 -9.09 39.31 -15.51
N SER A 147 -8.04 39.80 -14.85
CA SER A 147 -6.64 39.67 -15.25
C SER A 147 -5.89 38.74 -14.28
N TRP A 148 -4.59 38.61 -14.48
CA TRP A 148 -3.71 37.87 -13.60
C TRP A 148 -2.82 38.85 -12.84
N GLU A 149 -2.63 38.58 -11.56
CA GLU A 149 -1.60 39.22 -10.73
C GLU A 149 -0.46 38.22 -10.51
N PHE A 150 0.76 38.73 -10.31
CA PHE A 150 1.95 37.92 -10.14
C PHE A 150 2.63 38.30 -8.83
N VAL A 151 2.81 37.32 -7.95
CA VAL A 151 3.57 37.48 -6.72
C VAL A 151 4.96 36.94 -6.98
N HIS A 152 5.96 37.81 -6.86
CA HIS A 152 7.36 37.42 -6.87
C HIS A 152 7.75 37.05 -5.44
N VAL A 153 8.24 35.84 -5.25
CA VAL A 153 8.64 35.32 -3.96
C VAL A 153 10.12 34.98 -4.04
N CYS A 154 10.89 35.48 -3.08
CA CYS A 154 12.28 35.12 -2.87
C CYS A 154 12.37 34.47 -1.50
N ILE A 155 12.91 33.25 -1.42
CA ILE A 155 13.12 32.53 -0.16
C ILE A 155 14.58 32.10 -0.10
N ASP A 156 15.25 32.46 0.98
CA ASP A 156 16.60 31.99 1.26
C ASP A 156 16.60 30.49 1.62
N ASP A 157 17.53 29.74 1.03
CA ASP A 157 17.57 28.28 1.17
C ASP A 157 17.93 27.83 2.60
N ALA A 158 18.77 28.56 3.32
CA ALA A 158 19.22 28.18 4.66
C ALA A 158 18.27 28.69 5.76
N SER A 159 17.95 29.97 5.76
CA SER A 159 17.09 30.59 6.77
C SER A 159 15.59 30.36 6.54
N ARG A 160 15.19 30.01 5.31
CA ARG A 160 13.78 29.83 4.89
C ARG A 160 12.92 31.10 5.04
N ILE A 161 13.55 32.27 5.05
CA ILE A 161 12.92 33.60 5.11
C ILE A 161 12.95 34.26 3.73
#